data_AF-A0A965NNB5-F1
#
_entry.id   AF-A0A965NNB5-F1
#
_cell.length_a   1.000
_cell.length_b   1.000
_cell.length_c   1.000
_cell.angle_alpha   90.00
_cell.angle_beta   90.00
_cell.angle_gamma   90.00
#
_symmetry.space_group_name_H-M   'P 1'
#
loop_
_entity.id
_entity.type
_entity.pdbx_description
1 polymer ?
#
loop_
_entity_poly.entity_id
_entity_poly.type
_entity_poly.pdbx_seq_one_letter_code
_entity_poly.pdbx_strand_id
1 'polypeptide(L)' 'KLRTVLWQWEQLALLESELAMLETLDAKLDGQVGEKIKELITTEEFKALRKRVSRLQMMKVFPSPSPDWPAVPWPPF' A
#
# COMPACT_ATOMS: atom_id res chain seq x y z
N LYS A 1 -7.20 -15.96 -15.09
CA LYS A 1 -7.43 -14.57 -14.62
C LYS A 1 -7.01 -14.49 -13.16
N LEU A 2 -5.83 -13.95 -12.83
CA LEU A 2 -5.46 -13.71 -11.43
C LEU A 2 -6.34 -12.57 -10.92
N ARG A 3 -7.19 -12.84 -9.92
CA ARG A 3 -7.90 -11.79 -9.16
C ARG A 3 -7.45 -11.93 -7.71
N THR A 4 -6.34 -11.27 -7.38
CA THR A 4 -5.83 -11.19 -6.01
C THR A 4 -6.63 -10.15 -5.27
N VAL A 5 -7.67 -10.61 -4.57
CA VAL A 5 -8.44 -9.80 -3.66
C VAL A 5 -7.80 -9.94 -2.28
N LEU A 6 -7.06 -8.91 -1.84
CA LEU A 6 -6.36 -8.90 -0.55
C LEU A 6 -7.28 -8.53 0.64
N TRP A 7 -8.61 -8.52 0.47
CA TRP A 7 -9.53 -8.09 1.53
C TRP A 7 -9.67 -9.08 2.68
N GLN A 8 -9.24 -10.34 2.51
CA GLN A 8 -9.25 -11.31 3.62
C GLN A 8 -8.38 -10.87 4.81
N TRP A 9 -7.48 -9.92 4.61
CA TRP A 9 -6.62 -9.36 5.65
C TRP A 9 -7.10 -8.02 6.19
N GLU A 10 -8.25 -7.49 5.77
CA GLU A 10 -8.79 -6.21 6.25
C GLU A 10 -8.75 -6.10 7.79
N GLN A 11 -8.22 -4.98 8.30
CA GLN A 11 -8.06 -4.68 9.73
C GLN A 11 -7.17 -5.66 10.52
N LEU A 12 -6.58 -6.68 9.89
CA LEU A 12 -5.58 -7.51 10.55
C LEU A 12 -4.32 -6.69 10.80
N ALA A 13 -3.66 -6.97 11.92
CA ALA A 13 -2.40 -6.34 12.28
C ALA A 13 -1.30 -6.74 11.28
N LEU A 14 -0.47 -5.75 10.93
CA LEU A 14 0.77 -6.01 10.20
C LEU A 14 1.75 -6.73 11.13
N LEU A 15 2.48 -7.68 10.56
CA LEU A 15 3.58 -8.36 11.23
C LEU A 15 4.74 -7.38 11.44
N GLU A 16 5.59 -7.63 12.44
CA GLU A 16 6.79 -6.82 12.70
C GLU A 16 7.73 -6.80 11.48
N SER A 17 7.83 -7.91 10.76
CA SER A 17 8.59 -8.00 9.51
C SER A 17 8.01 -7.12 8.40
N GLU A 18 6.69 -6.99 8.32
CA GLU A 18 6.01 -6.12 7.35
C GLU A 18 6.23 -4.64 7.69
N LEU A 19 6.19 -4.29 8.97
CA LEU A 19 6.52 -2.95 9.45
C LEU A 19 7.99 -2.59 9.14
N ALA A 20 8.93 -3.51 9.40
CA ALA A 20 10.35 -3.30 9.07
C ALA A 20 10.58 -3.14 7.56
N MET A 21 9.83 -3.85 6.72
CA MET A 21 9.85 -3.66 5.27
C MET A 21 9.34 -2.27 4.87
N LEU A 22 8.29 -1.77 5.52
CA LEU A 22 7.77 -0.42 5.27
C LEU A 22 8.76 0.67 5.68
N GLU A 23 9.43 0.52 6.82
CA GLU A 23 10.52 1.42 7.25
C GLU A 23 11.67 1.45 6.23
N THR A 24 12.09 0.26 5.76
CA THR A 24 13.13 0.16 4.73
C THR A 24 12.69 0.79 3.41
N LEU A 25 11.43 0.58 3.01
CA LEU A 25 10.87 1.21 1.81
C LEU A 25 10.85 2.72 1.95
N ASP A 26 10.40 3.25 3.08
CA ASP A 26 10.31 4.68 3.31
C ASP A 26 11.69 5.36 3.21
N ALA A 27 12.72 4.77 3.83
CA ALA A 27 14.09 5.24 3.70
C ALA A 27 14.61 5.19 2.25
N LYS A 28 14.25 4.15 1.48
CA LYS A 28 14.65 4.03 0.06
C LYS A 28 13.96 5.06 -0.83
N LEU A 29 12.71 5.42 -0.53
CA LEU A 29 11.96 6.42 -1.27
C LEU A 29 12.54 7.84 -1.11
N ASP A 30 13.34 8.09 -0.08
CA ASP A 30 14.10 9.34 0.09
C ASP A 30 15.47 9.34 -0.62
N GLY A 31 15.86 8.22 -1.22
CA GLY A 31 17.12 8.07 -1.94
C GLY A 31 16.96 7.89 -3.45
N GLN A 32 17.99 7.32 -4.07
CA GLN A 32 18.05 7.08 -5.52
C GLN A 32 16.89 6.24 -6.07
N VAL A 33 16.30 5.37 -5.24
CA VAL A 33 15.13 4.57 -5.64
C VAL A 33 13.92 5.48 -5.82
N GLY A 34 13.71 6.44 -4.92
CA GLY A 34 12.65 7.44 -5.04
C GLY A 34 12.77 8.26 -6.32
N GLU A 35 13.97 8.74 -6.65
CA GLU A 35 14.21 9.50 -7.88
C GLU A 35 13.90 8.68 -9.13
N LYS A 36 14.35 7.41 -9.18
CA LYS A 36 14.02 6.51 -10.30
C LYS A 36 12.52 6.26 -10.44
N ILE A 37 11.79 6.14 -9.34
CA ILE A 37 10.33 5.93 -9.40
C ILE A 37 9.64 7.20 -9.92
N LYS A 38 10.07 8.40 -9.52
CA LYS A 38 9.52 9.67 -10.01
C LYS A 38 9.66 9.86 -11.52
N GLU A 39 10.59 9.16 -12.18
CA GLU A 39 10.72 9.14 -13.64
C GLU A 39 9.65 8.25 -14.32
N LEU A 40 9.04 7.31 -13.58
CA LEU A 40 8.13 6.29 -14.12
C LEU A 40 6.65 6.55 -13.81
N ILE A 41 6.36 7.36 -12.79
CA ILE A 41 5.00 7.71 -12.36
C ILE A 41 4.86 9.21 -12.18
N THR A 42 3.62 9.70 -12.14
CA THR A 42 3.37 11.12 -11.89
C THR A 42 3.77 11.54 -10.48
N THR A 43 4.03 12.84 -10.29
CA THR A 43 4.30 13.41 -8.97
C THR A 43 3.15 13.15 -7.98
N GLU A 44 1.91 13.18 -8.43
CA GLU A 44 0.74 12.92 -7.58
C GLU A 44 0.66 11.44 -7.15
N GLU A 45 0.98 10.51 -8.05
CA GLU A 45 1.06 9.09 -7.70
C GLU A 45 2.21 8.81 -6.72
N PHE A 46 3.35 9.48 -6.86
CA PHE A 46 4.47 9.38 -5.92
C PHE A 46 4.10 9.90 -4.53
N LYS A 47 3.44 11.06 -4.44
CA LYS A 47 2.89 11.58 -3.18
C LYS A 47 1.88 10.61 -2.57
N ALA A 48 1.00 10.03 -3.38
CA ALA A 48 0.02 9.05 -2.94
C ALA A 48 0.68 7.75 -2.44
N LEU A 49 1.80 7.32 -3.03
CA LEU A 49 2.61 6.21 -2.53
C LEU A 49 3.17 6.52 -1.14
N ARG A 50 3.85 7.65 -0.96
CA ARG A 50 4.40 8.07 0.35
C ARG A 50 3.32 8.17 1.42
N LYS A 51 2.18 8.77 1.09
CA LYS A 51 1.02 8.87 1.99
C LYS A 51 0.50 7.49 2.41
N ARG A 52 0.48 6.51 1.49
CA ARG A 52 0.06 5.14 1.79
C ARG A 52 1.05 4.43 2.72
N VAL A 53 2.36 4.56 2.49
CA VAL A 53 3.40 3.99 3.36
C VAL A 53 3.30 4.55 4.77
N SER A 54 3.27 5.89 4.90
CA SER A 54 3.14 6.57 6.19
C SER A 54 1.86 6.16 6.93
N ARG A 55 0.73 6.06 6.22
CA ARG A 55 -0.54 5.58 6.81
C ARG A 55 -0.43 4.15 7.32
N LEU A 56 0.21 3.24 6.58
CA LEU A 56 0.38 1.85 7.02
C LEU A 56 1.26 1.73 8.26
N GLN A 57 2.36 2.50 8.32
CA GLN A 57 3.22 2.55 9.52
C GLN A 57 2.49 3.11 10.74
N MET A 58 1.63 4.12 10.54
CA MET A 58 0.86 4.74 11.63
C MET A 58 -0.27 3.82 12.12
N MET A 59 -1.04 3.24 11.21
CA MET A 59 -2.22 2.43 11.55
C MET A 59 -1.87 0.99 11.95
N LYS A 60 -0.77 0.45 11.42
CA LYS A 60 -0.25 -0.91 11.69
C LYS A 60 -1.25 -2.04 11.39
N VAL A 61 -2.24 -1.77 10.54
CA VAL A 61 -3.23 -2.74 10.08
C VAL A 61 -3.41 -2.63 8.57
N PHE A 62 -3.86 -3.70 7.94
CA PHE A 62 -4.26 -3.67 6.53
C PHE A 62 -5.49 -2.76 6.35
N PRO A 63 -5.50 -1.91 5.31
CA PRO A 63 -6.56 -0.94 5.11
C PRO A 63 -7.85 -1.60 4.62
N SER A 64 -8.99 -1.04 5.04
CA SER A 64 -10.28 -1.36 4.45
C SER A 64 -10.37 -0.95 2.97
N PRO A 65 -11.21 -1.62 2.17
CA PRO A 65 -11.52 -1.20 0.81
C PRO A 65 -12.07 0.24 0.77
N SER A 66 -11.84 0.92 -0.35
CA SER A 66 -12.44 2.24 -0.57
C SER A 66 -13.97 2.11 -0.60
N PRO A 67 -14.72 2.97 0.11
CA PRO A 67 -16.19 2.97 0.03
C PRO A 67 -16.70 3.45 -1.33
N ASP A 68 -15.89 4.18 -2.10
CA ASP A 68 -16.26 4.79 -3.38
C ASP A 68 -16.33 3.79 -4.54
N TRP A 69 -15.80 2.59 -4.35
CA TRP A 69 -15.87 1.51 -5.33
C TRP A 69 -16.52 0.31 -4.66
N PRO A 70 -17.46 -0.38 -5.32
CA PRO A 70 -18.06 -1.56 -4.74
C PRO A 70 -16.94 -2.52 -4.38
N ALA A 71 -16.88 -2.94 -3.11
CA ALA A 71 -16.09 -4.09 -2.71
C ALA A 71 -16.71 -5.29 -3.43
N VAL A 72 -16.25 -5.53 -4.67
CA VAL A 72 -16.83 -6.58 -5.51
C VAL A 72 -16.58 -7.89 -4.78
N PRO A 73 -17.64 -8.57 -4.26
CA PRO A 73 -17.45 -9.82 -3.55
C PRO A 73 -16.85 -10.83 -4.53
N TRP A 74 -15.75 -11.45 -4.12
CA TRP A 74 -15.18 -12.58 -4.85
C TRP A 74 -15.70 -13.88 -4.19
N PRO A 75 -16.19 -14.88 -4.96
CA PRO A 75 -16.23 -14.96 -6.42
C PRO A 75 -17.43 -14.21 -7.04
N PRO A 76 -17.28 -13.61 -8.24
CA PRO A 76 -18.41 -13.27 -9.08
C PRO A 76 -19.05 -14.57 -9.57
N PHE A 77 -20.36 -14.70 -9.38
CA PHE A 77 -21.16 -15.69 -10.09
C PHE A 77 -21.15 -15.37 -11.60
#